data_AF-A0A0D3VGB4-F1
#
_entry.id   AF-A0A0D3VGB4-F1
#
_cell.length_a   1.000
_cell.length_b   1.000
_cell.length_c   1.000
_cell.angle_alpha   90.00
_cell.angle_beta   90.00
_cell.angle_gamma   90.00
#
_symmetry.space_group_name_H-M   'P 1'
#
loop_
_entity.id
_entity.type
_entity.pdbx_description
1 polymer ?
#
loop_
_entity_poly.entity_id
_entity_poly.type
_entity_poly.pdbx_seq_one_letter_code
_entity_poly.pdbx_strand_id
1 'polypeptide(L)'
;MGGKTWIRALVLLCMSIMVLTGCNSSEISWDSFEGAANEKNFPVPKVASKTDRPTGNSELNYVRYSLPGLKEEDSIPEVYLQTIKSWGWQEKEDEQSDTSRVFNKDSRVVQVTIHDDFFMIMVPKIADKSVIRSLDNK
;
A
#
# COMPACT_ATOMS: atom_id res chain seq x y z
N MET A 1 -54.58 33.24 -3.72
CA MET A 1 -53.09 33.23 -3.85
C MET A 1 -52.56 32.05 -3.05
N GLY A 2 -51.96 31.03 -3.66
CA GLY A 2 -51.48 29.86 -2.86
C GLY A 2 -50.68 28.78 -3.61
N GLY A 3 -50.62 28.78 -4.94
CA GLY A 3 -49.98 27.68 -5.69
C GLY A 3 -48.48 27.81 -5.96
N LYS A 4 -47.88 29.00 -5.82
CA LYS A 4 -46.49 29.25 -6.29
C LYS A 4 -45.40 29.01 -5.24
N THR A 5 -45.74 29.06 -3.95
CA THR A 5 -44.78 28.89 -2.85
C THR A 5 -44.44 27.41 -2.61
N TRP A 6 -45.38 26.50 -2.88
CA TRP A 6 -45.15 25.06 -2.71
C TRP A 6 -44.24 24.46 -3.77
N ILE A 7 -44.35 24.93 -5.02
CA ILE A 7 -43.46 24.52 -6.12
C ILE A 7 -42.02 24.98 -5.82
N ARG A 8 -41.86 26.18 -5.25
CA ARG A 8 -40.54 26.70 -4.82
C ARG A 8 -39.93 25.88 -3.68
N ALA A 9 -40.74 25.45 -2.71
CA ALA A 9 -40.30 24.60 -1.62
C ALA A 9 -39.90 23.19 -2.10
N LEU A 10 -40.63 22.63 -3.07
CA LEU A 10 -40.38 21.29 -3.62
C LEU A 10 -39.12 21.24 -4.49
N VAL A 11 -38.84 22.32 -5.24
CA VAL A 11 -37.58 22.46 -6.02
C VAL A 11 -36.35 22.61 -5.11
N LEU A 12 -36.47 23.34 -3.99
CA LEU A 12 -35.38 23.48 -3.01
C LEU A 12 -35.11 22.17 -2.24
N LEU A 13 -36.14 21.36 -2.00
CA LEU A 13 -36.00 20.04 -1.38
C LEU A 13 -35.35 19.00 -2.32
N CYS A 14 -35.59 19.06 -3.62
CA CYS A 14 -34.94 18.16 -4.59
C CYS A 14 -33.45 18.44 -4.78
N MET A 15 -33.03 19.70 -4.65
CA MET A 15 -31.63 20.11 -4.87
C MET A 15 -30.69 19.64 -3.74
N SER A 16 -31.23 19.26 -2.58
CA SER A 16 -30.47 18.73 -1.43
C SER A 16 -30.25 17.21 -1.48
N ILE A 17 -30.92 16.49 -2.38
CA ILE A 17 -30.82 15.02 -2.51
C ILE A 17 -29.71 14.60 -3.51
N MET A 18 -29.18 15.55 -4.29
CA MET A 18 -28.18 15.27 -5.35
C MET A 18 -26.72 15.14 -4.87
N VAL A 19 -26.42 15.24 -3.57
CA VAL A 19 -25.03 15.21 -3.07
C VAL A 19 -24.57 13.81 -2.60
N LEU A 20 -25.38 12.77 -2.80
CA LEU A 20 -25.05 11.40 -2.35
C LEU A 20 -24.72 10.43 -3.49
N THR A 21 -24.10 10.92 -4.57
CA THR A 21 -23.39 10.04 -5.51
C THR A 21 -21.89 10.20 -5.32
N GLY A 22 -21.38 9.69 -4.20
CA GLY A 22 -19.98 9.33 -4.07
C GLY A 22 -19.73 8.12 -4.96
N CYS A 23 -19.15 8.36 -6.14
CA CYS A 23 -18.80 7.31 -7.06
C CYS A 23 -17.60 6.53 -6.49
N ASN A 24 -17.91 5.39 -5.87
CA ASN A 24 -17.18 4.11 -5.84
C ASN A 24 -15.69 4.11 -6.28
N SER A 25 -14.83 4.87 -5.60
CA SER A 25 -13.41 4.50 -5.51
C SER A 25 -13.39 3.21 -4.72
N SER A 26 -12.92 2.12 -5.33
CA SER A 26 -12.61 0.89 -4.61
C SER A 26 -11.47 1.19 -3.65
N GLU A 27 -11.80 1.77 -2.49
CA GLU A 27 -10.82 2.18 -1.49
C GLU A 27 -10.10 0.91 -1.01
N ILE A 28 -8.79 0.90 -1.16
CA ILE A 28 -7.97 -0.19 -0.68
C ILE A 28 -8.20 -0.33 0.83
N SER A 29 -8.66 -1.51 1.26
CA SER A 29 -8.86 -1.78 2.67
C SER A 29 -7.53 -2.01 3.38
N TRP A 30 -7.20 -1.12 4.30
CA TRP A 30 -6.04 -1.20 5.20
C TRP A 30 -6.41 -1.65 6.62
N ASP A 31 -7.51 -2.38 6.78
CA ASP A 31 -8.05 -2.79 8.08
C ASP A 31 -7.42 -4.09 8.61
N SER A 32 -6.98 -4.96 7.71
CA SER A 32 -6.57 -6.32 8.06
C SER A 32 -5.27 -6.72 7.35
N PHE A 33 -4.34 -7.27 8.14
CA PHE A 33 -3.01 -7.64 7.69
C PHE A 33 -2.69 -9.10 8.00
N GLU A 34 -1.82 -9.69 7.18
CA GLU A 34 -1.22 -10.99 7.41
C GLU A 34 0.29 -10.93 7.19
N GLY A 35 1.00 -12.02 7.49
CA GLY A 35 2.44 -12.09 7.30
C GLY A 35 2.82 -12.28 5.83
N ALA A 36 3.86 -11.58 5.36
CA ALA A 36 4.37 -11.74 4.01
C ALA A 36 4.84 -13.19 3.75
N ALA A 37 4.63 -13.68 2.54
CA ALA A 37 4.98 -15.03 2.12
C ALA A 37 6.51 -15.32 2.16
N ASN A 38 7.35 -14.29 2.13
CA ASN A 38 8.81 -14.36 2.22
C ASN A 38 9.39 -13.90 3.58
N GLU A 39 8.61 -13.20 4.40
CA GLU A 39 8.98 -12.82 5.78
C GLU A 39 7.70 -12.74 6.62
N LYS A 40 7.38 -13.82 7.36
CA LYS A 40 6.10 -13.99 8.05
C LYS A 40 5.83 -12.91 9.11
N ASN A 41 6.88 -12.24 9.58
CA ASN A 41 6.78 -11.17 10.56
C ASN A 41 6.61 -9.78 9.94
N PHE A 42 6.58 -9.67 8.60
CA PHE A 42 6.33 -8.42 7.90
C PHE A 42 4.85 -8.33 7.49
N PRO A 43 4.11 -7.27 7.87
CA PRO A 43 2.69 -7.17 7.56
C PRO A 43 2.44 -6.85 6.08
N VAL A 44 1.48 -7.54 5.47
CA VAL A 44 0.92 -7.24 4.14
C VAL A 44 -0.62 -7.19 4.22
N PRO A 45 -1.30 -6.30 3.48
CA PRO A 45 -2.76 -6.23 3.50
C PRO A 45 -3.38 -7.55 3.01
N LYS A 46 -4.35 -8.09 3.75
CA LYS A 46 -5.03 -9.36 3.37
C LYS A 46 -5.78 -9.28 2.04
N VAL A 47 -6.21 -8.09 1.67
CA VAL A 47 -6.86 -7.83 0.39
C VAL A 47 -5.90 -7.97 -0.80
N ALA A 48 -4.59 -7.95 -0.54
CA ALA A 48 -3.59 -8.08 -1.59
C ALA A 48 -3.41 -9.56 -1.95
N SER A 49 -3.60 -9.88 -3.23
CA SER A 49 -3.47 -11.25 -3.72
C SER A 49 -2.02 -11.54 -4.08
N LYS A 50 -1.44 -12.59 -3.47
CA LYS A 50 -0.09 -13.03 -3.80
C LYS A 50 -0.02 -13.50 -5.26
N THR A 51 0.90 -12.91 -6.02
CA THR A 51 1.23 -13.29 -7.39
C THR A 51 2.58 -14.02 -7.42
N ASP A 52 2.78 -14.88 -8.43
CA ASP A 52 3.92 -15.77 -8.58
C ASP A 52 5.28 -15.15 -8.22
N ARG A 53 6.16 -15.99 -7.62
CA ARG A 53 7.57 -15.64 -7.41
C ARG A 53 8.27 -15.80 -8.75
N PRO A 54 8.77 -14.74 -9.39
CA PRO A 54 9.46 -14.95 -10.65
C PRO A 54 10.76 -15.69 -10.35
N THR A 55 10.94 -16.79 -11.08
CA THR A 55 12.05 -17.71 -10.91
C THR A 55 13.23 -17.13 -11.70
N GLY A 56 14.23 -16.54 -11.03
CA GLY A 56 15.35 -15.94 -11.77
C GLY A 56 16.54 -15.45 -10.95
N ASN A 57 16.35 -14.87 -9.77
CA ASN A 57 17.45 -14.27 -9.00
C ASN A 57 17.73 -15.03 -7.70
N SER A 58 18.93 -15.59 -7.59
CA SER A 58 19.31 -16.45 -6.45
C SER A 58 19.48 -15.69 -5.14
N GLU A 59 19.80 -14.38 -5.20
CA GLU A 59 20.23 -13.58 -4.03
C GLU A 59 19.08 -12.85 -3.31
N LEU A 60 17.96 -12.62 -3.98
CA LEU A 60 16.80 -11.89 -3.45
C LEU A 60 15.57 -12.79 -3.41
N ASN A 61 14.87 -12.81 -2.28
CA ASN A 61 13.56 -13.46 -2.14
C ASN A 61 12.49 -12.38 -2.25
N TYR A 62 11.88 -12.26 -3.42
CA TYR A 62 10.86 -11.26 -3.68
C TYR A 62 9.49 -11.90 -3.96
N VAL A 63 8.43 -11.20 -3.56
CA VAL A 63 7.04 -11.63 -3.75
C VAL A 63 6.23 -10.43 -4.21
N ARG A 64 5.44 -10.61 -5.27
CA ARG A 64 4.50 -9.62 -5.78
C ARG A 64 3.13 -9.81 -5.13
N TYR A 65 2.49 -8.72 -4.74
CA TYR A 65 1.14 -8.69 -4.22
C TYR A 65 0.30 -7.75 -5.08
N SER A 66 -0.67 -8.32 -5.79
CA SER A 66 -1.62 -7.55 -6.59
C SER A 66 -2.62 -6.86 -5.67
N LEU A 67 -2.77 -5.55 -5.84
CA LEU A 67 -3.66 -4.70 -5.07
C LEU A 67 -4.27 -3.66 -6.01
N PRO A 68 -5.37 -4.00 -6.71
CA PRO A 68 -6.00 -3.11 -7.68
C PRO A 68 -6.39 -1.77 -7.05
N GLY A 69 -6.13 -0.67 -7.76
CA GLY A 69 -6.39 0.69 -7.28
C GLY A 69 -5.20 1.32 -6.54
N LEU A 70 -4.10 0.60 -6.37
CA LEU A 70 -2.84 1.15 -5.89
C LEU A 70 -2.19 1.93 -7.03
N LYS A 71 -1.67 3.13 -6.77
CA LYS A 71 -0.95 3.92 -7.76
C LYS A 71 0.48 4.15 -7.31
N GLU A 72 1.42 4.12 -8.25
CA GLU A 72 2.83 4.39 -7.98
C GLU A 72 3.05 5.86 -7.56
N GLU A 73 2.26 6.79 -8.11
CA GLU A 73 2.28 8.21 -7.73
C GLU A 73 1.74 8.47 -6.33
N ASP A 74 0.87 7.59 -5.82
CA ASP A 74 0.37 7.64 -4.46
C ASP A 74 1.46 7.10 -3.53
N SER A 75 2.04 7.99 -2.73
CA SER A 75 2.97 7.59 -1.66
C SER A 75 2.36 6.48 -0.79
N ILE A 76 3.21 5.64 -0.21
CA ILE A 76 2.76 4.56 0.70
C ILE A 76 1.83 5.14 1.77
N PRO A 77 0.59 4.64 1.91
CA PRO A 77 -0.37 5.21 2.86
C PRO A 77 0.14 5.17 4.30
N GLU A 78 -0.07 6.26 5.04
CA GLU A 78 0.39 6.40 6.43
C GLU A 78 -0.13 5.28 7.33
N VAL A 79 -1.38 4.84 7.13
CA VAL A 79 -1.98 3.71 7.86
C VAL A 79 -1.16 2.42 7.72
N TYR A 80 -0.57 2.18 6.55
CA TYR A 80 0.27 1.01 6.33
C TYR A 80 1.63 1.18 7.02
N LEU A 81 2.24 2.37 6.94
CA LEU A 81 3.48 2.69 7.64
C LEU A 81 3.35 2.51 9.15
N GLN A 82 2.26 3.00 9.74
CA GLN A 82 1.96 2.82 11.17
C GLN A 82 1.76 1.35 11.52
N THR A 83 1.12 0.58 10.65
CA THR A 83 0.97 -0.87 10.85
C THR A 83 2.33 -1.56 10.87
N ILE A 84 3.21 -1.27 9.90
CA ILE A 84 4.57 -1.81 9.83
C ILE A 84 5.34 -1.50 11.13
N LYS A 85 5.26 -0.25 11.60
CA LYS A 85 5.87 0.21 12.87
C LYS A 85 5.29 -0.52 14.09
N SER A 86 3.97 -0.73 14.14
CA SER A 86 3.31 -1.47 15.22
C SER A 86 3.70 -2.94 15.28
N TRP A 87 4.09 -3.53 14.15
CA TRP A 87 4.68 -4.87 14.06
C TRP A 87 6.16 -4.91 14.44
N GLY A 88 6.73 -3.78 14.87
CA GLY A 88 8.09 -3.65 15.38
C GLY A 88 9.16 -3.44 14.31
N TRP A 89 8.78 -3.05 13.10
CA TRP A 89 9.72 -2.69 12.04
C TRP A 89 10.05 -1.21 12.11
N GLN A 90 11.32 -0.88 11.91
CA GLN A 90 11.82 0.49 11.85
C GLN A 90 12.04 0.86 10.40
N GLU A 91 11.63 2.06 10.02
CA GLU A 91 11.86 2.62 8.69
C GLU A 91 13.27 3.21 8.64
N LYS A 92 13.98 2.97 7.54
CA LYS A 92 15.27 3.60 7.27
C LYS A 92 15.08 4.78 6.34
N GLU A 93 14.94 5.96 6.94
CA GLU A 93 14.66 7.20 6.21
C GLU A 93 15.79 7.60 5.24
N ASP A 94 17.02 7.13 5.47
CA ASP A 94 18.18 7.38 4.59
C ASP A 94 18.18 6.53 3.31
N GLU A 95 17.36 5.47 3.23
CA GLU A 95 17.33 4.51 2.12
C GLU A 95 15.94 4.49 1.42
N GLN A 96 15.29 5.67 1.30
CA GLN A 96 13.95 5.81 0.71
C GLN A 96 13.95 6.52 -0.65
N SER A 97 13.02 6.11 -1.52
CA SER A 97 12.60 6.82 -2.73
C SER A 97 11.08 6.95 -2.72
N ASP A 98 10.48 7.82 -3.54
CA ASP A 98 9.03 8.10 -3.51
C ASP A 98 8.15 6.84 -3.54
N THR A 99 8.59 5.81 -4.26
CA THR A 99 7.87 4.55 -4.47
C THR A 99 8.46 3.37 -3.69
N SER A 100 9.56 3.57 -2.96
CA SER A 100 10.33 2.50 -2.31
C SER A 100 10.73 2.86 -0.89
N ARG A 101 10.40 1.99 0.07
CA ARG A 101 10.77 2.14 1.48
C ARG A 101 11.51 0.91 1.99
N VAL A 102 12.53 1.12 2.82
CA VAL A 102 13.33 0.05 3.43
C VAL A 102 13.05 0.01 4.93
N PHE A 103 12.82 -1.19 5.44
CA PHE A 103 12.53 -1.45 6.85
C PHE A 103 13.52 -2.46 7.43
N ASN A 104 13.91 -2.25 8.69
CA ASN A 104 14.73 -3.17 9.45
C ASN A 104 14.02 -3.61 10.73
N LYS A 105 14.22 -4.89 11.07
CA LYS A 105 13.86 -5.46 12.36
C LYS A 105 14.90 -6.49 12.73
N ASP A 106 15.56 -6.28 13.86
CA ASP A 106 16.72 -7.09 14.28
C ASP A 106 17.80 -7.15 13.17
N SER A 107 18.07 -8.34 12.63
CA SER A 107 19.00 -8.58 11.51
C SER A 107 18.31 -8.79 10.16
N ARG A 108 16.99 -8.53 10.07
CA ARG A 108 16.19 -8.66 8.85
C ARG A 108 16.01 -7.30 8.20
N VAL A 109 16.06 -7.30 6.88
CA VAL A 109 15.77 -6.13 6.05
C VAL A 109 14.69 -6.49 5.05
N VAL A 110 13.71 -5.62 4.91
CA VAL A 110 12.61 -5.74 3.95
C VAL A 110 12.52 -4.44 3.17
N GLN A 111 12.48 -4.54 1.85
CA GLN A 111 12.17 -3.41 0.98
C GLN A 111 10.77 -3.59 0.41
N VAL A 112 9.98 -2.52 0.47
CA VAL A 112 8.65 -2.42 -0.14
C VAL A 112 8.77 -1.47 -1.31
N THR A 113 8.33 -1.92 -2.49
CA THR A 113 8.25 -1.07 -3.68
C THR A 113 6.83 -1.10 -4.22
N ILE A 114 6.25 0.08 -4.43
CA ILE A 114 4.91 0.30 -4.97
C ILE A 114 5.00 0.45 -6.49
N HIS A 115 4.02 -0.13 -7.16
CA HIS A 115 3.74 0.06 -8.58
C HIS A 115 2.22 0.22 -8.77
N ASP A 116 1.81 0.56 -9.99
CA ASP A 116 0.39 0.56 -10.34
C ASP A 116 -0.22 -0.83 -10.20
N ASP A 117 -1.28 -0.93 -9.40
CA ASP A 117 -2.07 -2.13 -9.09
C ASP A 117 -1.32 -3.27 -8.38
N PHE A 118 -0.07 -3.07 -7.94
CA PHE A 118 0.65 -4.06 -7.15
C PHE A 118 1.82 -3.48 -6.36
N PHE A 119 2.25 -4.19 -5.33
CA PHE A 119 3.51 -3.89 -4.65
C PHE A 119 4.39 -5.14 -4.54
N MET A 120 5.66 -4.92 -4.27
CA MET A 120 6.65 -5.98 -4.09
C MET A 120 7.26 -5.92 -2.70
N ILE A 121 7.39 -7.10 -2.09
CA ILE A 121 8.14 -7.29 -0.84
C ILE A 121 9.43 -8.02 -1.19
N MET A 122 10.57 -7.37 -0.97
CA MET A 122 11.89 -7.92 -1.25
C MET A 122 12.65 -8.16 0.05
N VAL A 123 13.16 -9.37 0.20
CA VAL A 123 13.94 -9.81 1.37
C VAL A 123 15.28 -10.36 0.88
N PRO A 124 16.42 -9.77 1.25
CA PRO A 124 17.73 -10.32 0.94
C PRO A 124 17.89 -11.71 1.57
N LYS A 125 18.36 -12.71 0.81
CA LYS A 125 18.58 -14.06 1.37
C LYS A 125 19.81 -14.13 2.28
N ILE A 126 20.77 -13.23 2.06
CA ILE A 126 21.97 -13.10 2.88
C ILE A 126 21.81 -11.78 3.63
N ALA A 127 21.95 -11.78 4.96
CA ALA A 127 21.97 -10.57 5.78
C ALA A 127 23.29 -9.78 5.60
N ASP A 128 23.81 -9.75 4.38
CA ASP A 128 25.07 -9.13 4.04
C ASP A 128 24.80 -7.67 3.65
N LYS A 129 25.40 -6.73 4.38
CA LYS A 129 25.33 -5.28 4.12
C LYS A 129 25.77 -4.89 2.69
N SER A 130 26.43 -5.79 1.96
CA SER A 130 26.89 -5.58 0.59
C SER A 130 25.74 -5.58 -0.44
N VAL A 131 24.70 -6.40 -0.25
CA VAL A 131 23.53 -6.46 -1.16
C VAL A 131 22.68 -5.19 -1.07
N ILE A 132 22.56 -4.62 0.14
CA ILE A 132 21.82 -3.37 0.38
C ILE A 132 22.48 -2.21 -0.37
N ARG A 133 23.83 -2.15 -0.42
CA ARG A 133 24.58 -1.15 -1.19
C ARG A 133 24.48 -1.31 -2.71
N SER A 134 24.16 -2.49 -3.23
CA SER A 134 24.00 -2.69 -4.68
C SER A 134 22.63 -2.24 -5.20
N LEU A 135 21.65 -2.05 -4.31
CA LEU A 135 20.33 -1.48 -4.64
C LEU A 135 20.32 0.06 -4.65
N ASP A 136 21.35 0.68 -4.05
CA ASP A 136 21.59 2.13 -4.01
C ASP A 136 22.10 2.71 -5.33
N ASN A 137 22.73 1.87 -6.18
CA ASN A 137 23.39 2.33 -7.40
C ASN A 137 22.67 1.83 -8.67
N LYS A 138 21.47 2.34 -8.94
CA LYS A 138 20.89 2.34 -10.28
C LYS A 138 19.93 3.50 -10.52
#